data_AF-A0A2M7A2A8-F1
#
_entry.id   AF-A0A2M7A2A8-F1
#
_cell.length_a   1.000
_cell.length_b   1.000
_cell.length_c   1.000
_cell.angle_alpha   90.00
_cell.angle_beta   90.00
_cell.angle_gamma   90.00
#
_symmetry.space_group_name_H-M   'P 1'
#
loop_
_entity.id
_entity.type
_entity.pdbx_description
1 polymer ?
#
loop_
_entity_poly.entity_id
_entity_poly.type
_entity_poly.pdbx_seq_one_letter_code
_entity_poly.pdbx_strand_id
1 'polypeptide(L)' 'MPALTSLANTKGYRLVGTNRFGYNAFYLRDDIALDLIPAVTPAECRNHPIRQSDETIFLSMSHLPFAEVQ' A
#
# COMPACT_ATOMS: atom_id res chain seq x y z
N MET A 1 -1.63 1.26 -2.74
CA MET A 1 -2.14 0.74 -1.44
C MET A 1 -3.50 1.28 -0.95
N PRO A 2 -4.18 2.28 -1.56
CA PRO A 2 -5.49 2.73 -1.05
C PRO A 2 -6.55 1.62 -0.92
N ALA A 3 -6.65 0.74 -1.93
CA ALA A 3 -7.62 -0.35 -1.93
C ALA A 3 -7.40 -1.35 -0.77
N LEU A 4 -6.15 -1.80 -0.57
CA LEU A 4 -5.79 -2.71 0.52
C LEU A 4 -6.02 -2.07 1.90
N THR A 5 -5.68 -0.78 2.07
CA THR A 5 -5.95 -0.06 3.32
C THR A 5 -7.45 0.06 3.59
N SER A 6 -8.26 0.33 2.57
CA SER A 6 -9.72 0.33 2.73
C SER A 6 -10.25 -1.03 3.19
N LEU A 7 -9.73 -2.13 2.64
CA LEU A 7 -10.10 -3.49 3.05
C LEU A 7 -9.59 -3.84 4.46
N ALA A 8 -8.40 -3.38 4.83
CA ALA A 8 -7.83 -3.62 6.15
C ALA A 8 -8.68 -2.94 7.24
N ASN A 9 -9.06 -1.68 7.01
CA ASN A 9 -9.88 -0.91 7.95
C ASN A 9 -11.24 -1.59 8.21
N THR A 10 -11.90 -2.12 7.18
CA THR A 10 -13.18 -2.86 7.37
C THR A 10 -13.01 -4.17 8.14
N LYS A 11 -11.77 -4.67 8.25
CA LYS A 11 -11.40 -5.87 9.00
C LYS A 11 -10.85 -5.58 10.40
N GLY A 12 -10.78 -4.31 10.83
CA GLY A 12 -10.23 -3.91 12.14
C GLY A 12 -8.70 -3.90 12.19
N TYR A 13 -8.06 -3.55 11.07
CA TYR A 13 -6.62 -3.39 10.98
C TYR A 13 -6.27 -1.98 10.48
N ARG A 14 -5.15 -1.45 10.97
CA ARG A 14 -4.52 -0.20 10.50
C ARG A 14 -3.24 -0.47 9.71
N LEU A 15 -2.95 0.40 8.76
CA LEU A 15 -1.66 0.45 8.08
C LEU A 15 -0.58 0.95 9.06
N VAL A 16 0.51 0.21 9.22
CA VAL A 16 1.62 0.58 10.11
C VAL A 16 2.94 0.86 9.39
N GLY A 17 2.98 0.62 8.08
CA GLY A 17 4.14 0.96 7.26
C GLY A 17 4.26 0.11 6.02
N THR A 18 5.41 0.24 5.37
CA THR A 18 5.81 -0.57 4.22
C THR A 18 7.24 -1.05 4.36
N ASN A 19 7.67 -1.97 3.51
CA ASN A 19 9.10 -2.23 3.33
C ASN A 19 9.83 -0.96 2.84
N ARG A 20 11.17 -0.98 2.90
CA ARG A 20 12.05 0.15 2.53
C ARG A 20 11.68 0.84 1.21
N PHE A 21 11.18 0.09 0.24
CA PHE A 21 10.89 0.58 -1.10
C PHE A 21 9.42 0.97 -1.31
N GLY A 22 8.53 0.74 -0.35
CA GLY A 22 7.11 1.11 -0.47
C GLY A 22 6.23 0.12 -1.25
N TYR A 23 6.70 -1.12 -1.47
CA TYR A 23 5.96 -2.15 -2.23
C TYR A 23 5.06 -3.01 -1.34
N ASN A 24 5.58 -3.52 -0.22
CA ASN A 24 4.81 -4.41 0.65
C ASN A 24 4.30 -3.60 1.83
N ALA A 25 2.98 -3.58 2.03
CA ALA A 25 2.32 -2.92 3.15
C ALA A 25 2.14 -3.88 4.34
N PHE A 26 2.35 -3.35 5.54
CA PHE A 26 2.15 -4.08 6.79
C PHE A 26 0.92 -3.52 7.51
N TYR A 27 0.07 -4.41 7.98
CA TYR A 27 -1.16 -4.09 8.68
C TYR A 27 -1.15 -4.73 10.07
N LEU A 28 -1.63 -4.00 11.07
CA LEU A 28 -1.71 -4.46 12.45
C LEU A 28 -3.14 -4.29 12.97
N ARG A 29 -3.62 -5.24 13.77
CA ARG A 29 -4.96 -5.21 14.35
C ARG A 29 -5.10 -4.01 15.30
N ASP A 30 -6.27 -3.37 15.31
CA ASP A 30 -6.51 -2.08 15.98
C ASP A 30 -6.44 -2.11 17.51
N ASP A 31 -6.26 -3.28 18.12
CA ASP A 31 -6.11 -3.50 19.56
C ASP A 31 -4.69 -3.91 19.97
N ILE A 32 -3.76 -4.09 19.03
CA ILE A 32 -2.39 -4.53 19.31
C ILE A 32 -1.43 -3.34 19.22
N ALA A 33 -0.63 -3.12 20.27
CA ALA A 33 0.56 -2.25 20.27
C ALA A 33 0.31 -0.82 19.75
N LEU A 34 -0.84 -0.21 20.07
CA LEU A 34 -1.23 1.13 19.62
C LEU A 34 -0.18 2.20 19.94
N ASP A 35 0.40 2.15 21.14
CA ASP A 35 1.38 3.14 21.60
C ASP A 35 2.79 2.93 21.04
N LEU A 36 3.09 1.72 20.57
CA LEU A 36 4.42 1.35 20.06
C LEU A 36 4.48 1.43 18.53
N ILE A 37 3.37 1.11 17.86
CA ILE A 37 3.30 1.02 16.41
C ILE A 37 2.06 1.79 15.95
N PRO A 38 2.20 3.12 15.75
CA PRO A 38 1.09 3.98 15.34
C PRO A 38 0.69 3.70 13.89
N ALA A 39 -0.53 4.12 13.54
CA ALA A 39 -0.98 4.11 12.16
C ALA A 39 -0.16 5.08 11.31
N VAL A 40 -0.01 4.75 10.02
CA VAL A 40 0.46 5.68 8.98
C VAL A 40 -0.51 5.72 7.82
N THR A 41 -0.46 6.79 7.04
CA THR A 41 -1.26 6.96 5.83
C THR A 41 -0.58 6.31 4.62
N PRO A 42 -1.35 5.93 3.58
CA PRO A 42 -0.77 5.47 2.32
C PRO A 42 0.14 6.49 1.62
N ALA A 43 -0.01 7.78 1.92
CA ALA A 43 0.84 8.84 1.38
C ALA A 43 2.24 8.81 1.99
N GLU A 44 2.33 8.65 3.32
CA GLU A 44 3.61 8.56 4.05
C GLU A 44 4.48 7.38 3.59
N CYS A 45 3.85 6.29 3.14
CA CYS A 45 4.54 5.10 2.64
C CYS A 45 5.13 5.22 1.23
N ARG A 46 4.95 6.35 0.52
CA ARG A 46 5.33 6.53 -0.90
C ARG A 46 6.50 7.49 -1.15
N ASN A 47 7.32 7.74 -0.14
CA ASN A 47 8.40 8.73 -0.25
C ASN A 47 9.69 8.24 -0.95
N HIS A 48 9.84 6.93 -1.20
CA HIS A 48 11.05 6.41 -1.84
C HIS A 48 11.12 6.82 -3.33
N PRO A 49 12.27 7.29 -3.86
CA PRO A 49 12.39 7.77 -5.24
C PRO A 49 11.89 6.78 -6.30
N ILE A 50 12.10 5.48 -6.07
CA ILE A 50 11.63 4.40 -6.97
C ILE A 50 10.11 4.38 -7.19
N ARG A 51 9.32 4.97 -6.27
CA ARG A 51 7.86 5.05 -6.36
C ARG A 51 7.39 6.24 -7.20
N GLN A 52 8.26 7.19 -7.51
CA GLN A 52 7.90 8.37 -8.31
C GLN A 52 7.63 8.00 -9.78
N SER A 53 8.23 6.92 -10.28
CA SER A 53 8.05 6.41 -11.64
C SER A 53 6.86 5.46 -11.82
N ASP A 54 6.13 5.11 -10.75
CA ASP A 54 5.02 4.15 -10.83
C ASP A 54 3.94 4.57 -11.85
N GLU A 55 3.62 5.86 -11.87
CA GLU A 55 2.59 6.41 -12.77
C GLU A 55 3.02 6.28 -14.23
N THR A 56 4.28 6.61 -14.53
CA THR A 56 4.84 6.45 -15.88
C THR A 56 4.82 4.99 -16.32
N ILE A 57 5.20 4.07 -15.42
CA ILE A 57 5.16 2.63 -15.70
C ILE A 57 3.73 2.18 -15.98
N PHE A 58 2.77 2.56 -15.14
CA PHE A 58 1.36 2.20 -15.33
C PHE A 58 0.81 2.75 -16.65
N LEU A 59 1.07 4.02 -16.97
CA LEU A 59 0.62 4.64 -18.22
C LEU A 59 1.24 3.96 -19.45
N SER A 60 2.48 3.48 -19.35
CA SER A 60 3.12 2.75 -20.44
C SER A 60 2.43 1.43 -20.78
N MET A 61 1.65 0.85 -19.85
CA MET A 61 0.96 -0.42 -20.02
C MET A 61 -0.57 -0.31 -20.01
N SER A 62 -1.14 0.86 -19.70
CA SER A 62 -2.60 1.03 -19.52
C SER A 62 -3.43 0.81 -20.78
N HIS A 63 -2.79 0.85 -21.96
CA HIS A 63 -3.42 0.56 -23.25
C HIS A 63 -3.47 -0.93 -23.59
N LEU A 64 -2.74 -1.77 -22.86
CA LEU A 64 -2.75 -3.22 -23.10
C LEU A 64 -4.10 -3.80 -22.67
N PRO A 65 -4.66 -4.76 -23.44
CA PRO A 65 -5.90 -5.40 -23.05
C PRO A 65 -5.68 -6.24 -21.78
N PHE A 66 -6.72 -6.35 -20.96
CA PHE A 66 -6.73 -7.31 -19.87
C PHE A 66 -6.64 -8.73 -20.43
N ALA A 67 -5.70 -9.52 -19.91
CA ALA A 67 -5.52 -10.92 -20.28
C ALA A 67 -5.65 -11.80 -19.04
N GLU A 68 -6.59 -12.74 -19.07
CA GLU A 68 -6.75 -13.76 -18.06
C GLU A 68 -5.91 -14.97 -18.47
N VAL A 69 -4.96 -15.36 -17.63
CA VAL A 69 -4.10 -16.54 -17.86
C VAL A 69 -4.63 -17.67 -16.97
N GLN A 70 -4.98 -18.80 -17.57
CA GLN A 70 -5.45 -20.00 -16.89
C GLN A 70 -4.30 -20.88 -16.39
#